data_AF-A0A3M9XVT5-F1
#
_entry.id   AF-A0A3M9XVT5-F1
#
_cell.length_a   1.000
_cell.length_b   1.000
_cell.length_c   1.000
_cell.angle_alpha   90.00
_cell.angle_beta   90.00
_cell.angle_gamma   90.00
#
_symmetry.space_group_name_H-M   'P 1'
#
loop_
_entity.id
_entity.type
_entity.pdbx_description
1 polymer ?
#
loop_
_entity_poly.entity_id
_entity_poly.type
_entity_poly.pdbx_seq_one_letter_code
_entity_poly.pdbx_strand_id
1 'polypeptide(L)'
;MMQDICPVGFPIRLQVRKFHPREGDRVHREWYTASKARRHEIAPYALANLSKTVQYFKDYVSEHAEQAWRQYWKRKGQDDIISRHYSEAMAHTHSSDLPPQERELLENVFKLWFATQITLGSSWISSEDKLGIMPETDPAYPQPNKAPTPKMVVAQFDRLNPIYVLRQLRAKVLKGLEKLTQSPRREPFFTVYMTTYILLHVVTLTCQDRHGYAKRHNNRLRYDMPPFIENLQHGAVLMLCHWDYYKGRSNAKGEDKALTLEEILENGSVSPSQRTLILDSERRVTRLKAEGKIGTEDYENPYFWISQMFDKSWSPGQVWQAKHY
;
A
#
# COMPACT_ATOMS: atom_id res chain seq x y z
N MET A 1 8.24 -5.38 9.47
CA MET A 1 8.85 -4.29 8.68
C MET A 1 8.48 -2.98 9.36
N MET A 2 9.47 -2.19 9.78
CA MET A 2 9.23 -0.85 10.34
C MET A 2 9.28 0.14 9.18
N GLN A 3 8.18 0.80 8.87
CA GLN A 3 8.13 1.72 7.75
C GLN A 3 8.19 3.15 8.26
N ASP A 4 9.38 3.75 8.22
CA ASP A 4 9.54 5.19 8.41
C ASP A 4 9.11 5.91 7.12
N ILE A 5 7.80 6.08 6.90
CA ILE A 5 7.26 6.57 5.60
C ILE A 5 7.29 8.09 5.49
N CYS A 6 7.32 8.79 6.62
CA CYS A 6 7.41 10.25 6.60
C CYS A 6 8.74 10.65 5.94
N PRO A 7 8.74 11.66 5.05
CA PRO A 7 9.98 12.14 4.50
C PRO A 7 10.92 12.64 5.61
N VAL A 8 12.21 12.32 5.49
CA VAL A 8 13.27 12.79 6.39
C VAL A 8 13.20 14.31 6.50
N GLY A 9 13.12 14.81 7.74
CA GLY A 9 12.98 16.24 8.06
C GLY A 9 11.54 16.76 8.12
N PHE A 10 10.57 15.96 7.67
CA PHE A 10 9.16 16.34 7.59
C PHE A 10 8.29 15.32 8.35
N PRO A 11 8.30 15.29 9.69
CA PRO A 11 7.35 14.48 10.45
C PRO A 11 5.94 15.11 10.42
N ILE A 12 4.90 14.29 10.55
CA ILE A 12 3.53 14.79 10.77
C ILE A 12 3.49 15.56 12.09
N ARG A 13 3.02 16.81 12.06
CA ARG A 13 2.84 17.67 13.23
C ARG A 13 1.38 17.69 13.64
N LEU A 14 1.08 17.16 14.82
CA LEU A 14 -0.28 17.10 15.35
C LEU A 14 -0.39 17.94 16.63
N GLN A 15 -1.43 18.76 16.72
CA GLN A 15 -1.81 19.42 17.96
C GLN A 15 -2.66 18.47 18.78
N VAL A 16 -2.28 18.28 20.05
CA VAL A 16 -2.95 17.38 20.97
C VAL A 16 -3.39 18.10 22.23
N ARG A 17 -4.40 17.57 22.91
CA ARG A 17 -4.86 18.04 24.23
C ARG A 17 -5.03 16.86 25.17
N LYS A 18 -4.73 17.08 26.45
CA LYS A 18 -4.97 16.08 27.49
C LYS A 18 -6.47 15.91 27.71
N PHE A 19 -6.92 14.68 27.89
CA PHE A 19 -8.29 14.37 28.31
C PHE A 19 -8.27 13.64 29.65
N HIS A 20 -9.43 13.63 30.32
CA HIS A 20 -9.64 12.84 31.53
C HIS A 20 -10.18 11.46 31.11
N PRO A 21 -9.41 10.38 31.31
CA PRO A 21 -9.86 9.04 30.96
C PRO A 21 -11.14 8.67 31.71
N ARG A 22 -12.05 7.99 31.02
CA ARG A 22 -13.25 7.38 31.59
C ARG A 22 -13.06 5.87 31.68
N GLU A 23 -13.93 5.22 32.44
CA GLU A 23 -13.97 3.76 32.48
C GLU A 23 -14.10 3.19 31.06
N GLY A 24 -13.26 2.22 30.73
CA GLY A 24 -13.16 1.62 29.39
C GLY A 24 -12.13 2.26 28.45
N ASP A 25 -11.61 3.45 28.75
CA ASP A 25 -10.56 4.07 27.92
C ASP A 25 -9.23 3.30 28.02
N ARG A 26 -8.70 2.90 26.85
CA ARG A 26 -7.41 2.20 26.77
C ARG A 26 -6.24 3.19 26.78
N VAL A 27 -5.73 3.48 27.97
CA VAL A 27 -4.56 4.36 28.21
C VAL A 27 -3.24 3.62 28.36
N HIS A 28 -3.14 2.40 27.84
CA HIS A 28 -1.91 1.60 27.89
C HIS A 28 -1.74 0.81 26.59
N ARG A 29 -0.50 0.49 26.18
CA ARG A 29 -0.18 -0.46 25.11
C ARG A 29 0.19 -1.81 25.71
N GLU A 30 -0.12 -2.87 24.97
CA GLU A 30 0.21 -4.24 25.37
C GLU A 30 0.90 -4.94 24.20
N TRP A 31 1.85 -5.81 24.50
CA TRP A 31 2.50 -6.69 23.54
C TRP A 31 2.84 -8.01 24.22
N TYR A 32 3.07 -9.05 23.43
CA TYR A 32 3.38 -10.38 23.95
C TYR A 32 4.85 -10.69 23.69
N THR A 33 5.53 -11.19 24.72
CA THR A 33 6.81 -11.90 24.58
C THR A 33 6.55 -13.40 24.64
N ALA A 34 7.56 -14.23 24.33
CA ALA A 34 7.43 -15.69 24.37
C ALA A 34 6.95 -16.25 25.73
N SER A 35 7.07 -15.47 26.81
CA SER A 35 6.74 -15.91 28.16
C SER A 35 5.53 -15.21 28.79
N LYS A 36 5.24 -13.93 28.49
CA LYS A 36 4.14 -13.17 29.13
C LYS A 36 3.63 -11.98 28.30
N ALA A 37 2.42 -11.53 28.59
CA ALA A 37 1.93 -10.20 28.17
C ALA A 37 2.68 -9.11 28.94
N ARG A 38 3.06 -8.04 28.24
CA ARG A 38 3.71 -6.83 28.75
C ARG A 38 2.78 -5.64 28.54
N ARG A 39 2.95 -4.60 29.36
CA ARG A 39 2.12 -3.39 29.33
C ARG A 39 2.97 -2.13 29.53
N HIS A 40 2.65 -1.09 28.79
CA HIS A 40 3.27 0.23 28.87
C HIS A 40 2.19 1.31 28.98
N GLU A 41 2.25 2.15 30.01
CA GLU A 41 1.29 3.24 30.20
C GLU A 41 1.49 4.35 29.16
N ILE A 42 0.38 4.93 28.69
CA ILE A 42 0.36 5.93 27.64
C ILE A 42 -0.37 7.16 28.16
N ALA A 43 0.18 8.35 27.92
CA ALA A 43 -0.45 9.57 28.36
C ALA A 43 -1.81 9.80 27.65
N PRO A 44 -2.85 10.29 28.37
CA PRO A 44 -4.20 10.45 27.82
C PRO A 44 -4.31 11.73 27.00
N TYR A 45 -3.73 11.70 25.80
CA TYR A 45 -3.82 12.78 24.81
C TYR A 45 -4.69 12.35 23.63
N ALA A 46 -5.44 13.31 23.11
CA ALA A 46 -6.26 13.20 21.91
C ALA A 46 -5.97 14.38 20.96
N LEU A 47 -6.37 14.29 19.70
CA LEU A 47 -6.29 15.40 18.76
C LEU A 47 -7.04 16.62 19.30
N ALA A 48 -6.38 17.79 19.27
CA ALA A 48 -6.95 19.03 19.80
C ALA A 48 -8.10 19.56 18.94
N ASN A 49 -8.01 19.40 17.61
CA ASN A 49 -9.03 19.84 16.67
C ASN A 49 -9.04 18.94 15.42
N LEU A 50 -10.11 18.14 15.26
CA LEU A 50 -10.22 17.16 14.18
C LEU A 50 -10.23 17.82 12.79
N SER A 51 -10.98 18.93 12.62
CA SER A 51 -11.10 19.62 11.33
C SER A 51 -9.77 20.21 10.87
N LYS A 52 -9.02 20.86 11.79
CA LYS A 52 -7.68 21.38 11.49
C LYS A 52 -6.70 20.24 11.18
N THR A 53 -6.76 19.13 11.91
CA THR A 53 -5.94 17.95 11.62
C THR A 53 -6.24 17.38 10.24
N VAL A 54 -7.51 17.26 9.86
CA VAL A 54 -7.89 16.77 8.52
C VAL A 54 -7.36 17.69 7.42
N GLN A 55 -7.53 19.01 7.56
CA GLN A 55 -7.04 19.95 6.56
C GLN A 55 -5.52 19.88 6.43
N TYR A 56 -4.81 19.98 7.57
CA TYR A 56 -3.36 19.84 7.60
C TYR A 56 -2.89 18.55 6.94
N PHE A 57 -3.55 17.42 7.24
CA PHE A 57 -3.11 16.14 6.71
C PHE A 57 -3.35 16.00 5.20
N LYS A 58 -4.40 16.62 4.65
CA LYS A 58 -4.60 16.70 3.19
C LYS A 58 -3.48 17.47 2.51
N ASP A 59 -3.11 18.60 3.09
CA ASP A 59 -2.06 19.47 2.56
C ASP A 59 -0.71 18.75 2.64
N TYR A 60 -0.43 18.13 3.79
CA TYR A 60 0.77 17.32 4.01
C TYR A 60 0.90 16.16 3.02
N VAL A 61 -0.18 15.41 2.75
CA VAL A 61 -0.16 14.34 1.71
C VAL A 61 0.11 14.94 0.33
N SER A 62 -0.51 16.07 0.01
CA SER A 62 -0.35 16.71 -1.30
C SER A 62 1.05 17.23 -1.53
N GLU A 63 1.70 17.76 -0.49
CA GLU A 63 3.04 18.35 -0.53
C GLU A 63 4.15 17.28 -0.51
N HIS A 64 3.97 16.21 0.27
CA HIS A 64 5.08 15.30 0.61
C HIS A 64 5.02 13.91 -0.01
N ALA A 65 3.93 13.52 -0.68
CA ALA A 65 3.78 12.17 -1.24
C ALA A 65 4.93 11.77 -2.18
N GLU A 66 5.36 12.68 -3.06
CA GLU A 66 6.44 12.41 -4.00
C GLU A 66 7.79 12.22 -3.29
N GLN A 67 8.09 13.07 -2.30
CA GLN A 67 9.32 12.96 -1.53
C GLN A 67 9.34 11.67 -0.71
N ALA A 68 8.23 11.32 -0.06
CA ALA A 68 8.07 10.07 0.67
C ALA A 68 8.29 8.86 -0.25
N TRP A 69 7.69 8.89 -1.44
CA TRP A 69 7.90 7.86 -2.47
C TRP A 69 9.38 7.72 -2.81
N ARG A 70 10.05 8.80 -3.22
CA ARG A 70 11.47 8.78 -3.60
C ARG A 70 12.36 8.23 -2.49
N GLN A 71 12.07 8.54 -1.23
CA GLN A 71 12.86 8.08 -0.10
C GLN A 71 12.60 6.61 0.22
N TYR A 72 11.34 6.18 0.18
CA TYR A 72 10.97 4.82 0.55
C TYR A 72 11.67 3.78 -0.35
N TRP A 73 11.74 4.03 -1.66
CA TRP A 73 12.29 3.07 -2.64
C TRP A 73 13.81 3.17 -2.85
N LYS A 74 14.45 4.22 -2.31
CA LYS A 74 15.93 4.33 -2.26
C LYS A 74 16.57 3.57 -1.10
N ARG A 75 15.79 2.99 -0.18
CA ARG A 75 16.31 2.29 1.00
C ARG A 75 16.89 0.94 0.60
N LYS A 76 18.17 0.71 0.95
CA LYS A 76 18.88 -0.55 0.71
C LYS A 76 18.11 -1.74 1.30
N GLY A 77 17.97 -2.82 0.53
CA GLY A 77 17.39 -4.09 0.97
C GLY A 77 15.98 -4.39 0.45
N GLN A 78 15.39 -3.54 -0.39
CA GLN A 78 14.18 -3.88 -1.13
C GLN A 78 14.52 -4.71 -2.39
N ASP A 79 13.59 -5.58 -2.81
CA ASP A 79 13.79 -6.42 -3.99
C ASP A 79 13.99 -5.54 -5.24
N ASP A 80 14.98 -5.91 -6.06
CA ASP A 80 15.46 -5.14 -7.20
C ASP A 80 14.34 -4.80 -8.19
N ILE A 81 13.47 -5.75 -8.52
CA ILE A 81 12.43 -5.53 -9.54
C ILE A 81 11.33 -4.60 -9.02
N ILE A 82 10.86 -4.79 -7.78
CA ILE A 82 9.86 -3.89 -7.19
C ILE A 82 10.44 -2.47 -7.09
N SER A 83 11.67 -2.33 -6.60
CA SER A 83 12.32 -1.02 -6.48
C SER A 83 12.48 -0.31 -7.82
N ARG A 84 12.77 -1.06 -8.89
CA ARG A 84 12.80 -0.55 -10.27
C ARG A 84 11.43 -0.05 -10.73
N HIS A 85 10.32 -0.72 -10.40
CA HIS A 85 8.97 -0.25 -10.77
C HIS A 85 8.63 1.07 -10.13
N TYR A 86 8.92 1.21 -8.84
CA TYR A 86 8.65 2.45 -8.14
C TYR A 86 9.54 3.61 -8.60
N SER A 87 10.79 3.32 -8.96
CA SER A 87 11.69 4.30 -9.57
C SER A 87 11.22 4.71 -10.97
N GLU A 88 10.82 3.76 -11.80
CA GLU A 88 10.34 4.00 -13.17
C GLU A 88 9.01 4.74 -13.17
N ALA A 89 8.08 4.43 -12.26
CA ALA A 89 6.83 5.17 -12.13
C ALA A 89 7.07 6.66 -11.86
N MET A 90 8.06 6.98 -11.03
CA MET A 90 8.48 8.37 -10.78
C MET A 90 9.08 9.00 -12.03
N ALA A 91 10.01 8.32 -12.70
CA ALA A 91 10.64 8.81 -13.93
C ALA A 91 9.59 9.09 -15.03
N HIS A 92 8.67 8.14 -15.24
CA HIS A 92 7.58 8.25 -16.20
C HIS A 92 6.66 9.44 -15.89
N THR A 93 6.29 9.63 -14.62
CA THR A 93 5.48 10.78 -14.17
C THR A 93 6.14 12.12 -14.48
N HIS A 94 7.48 12.19 -14.53
CA HIS A 94 8.25 13.39 -14.83
C HIS A 94 8.65 13.53 -16.30
N SER A 95 8.31 12.56 -17.17
CA SER A 95 8.57 12.65 -18.60
C SER A 95 7.86 13.87 -19.21
N SER A 96 8.52 14.59 -20.12
CA SER A 96 7.92 15.74 -20.82
C SER A 96 6.73 15.34 -21.67
N ASP A 97 6.76 14.12 -22.22
CA ASP A 97 5.83 13.67 -23.25
C ASP A 97 4.61 12.97 -22.64
N LEU A 98 4.57 12.81 -21.31
CA LEU A 98 3.46 12.16 -20.62
C LEU A 98 2.19 13.02 -20.71
N PRO A 99 1.09 12.51 -21.28
CA PRO A 99 -0.17 13.24 -21.35
C PRO A 99 -0.66 13.69 -19.97
N PRO A 100 -1.27 14.89 -19.85
CA PRO A 100 -1.67 15.44 -18.54
C PRO A 100 -2.57 14.52 -17.71
N GLN A 101 -3.46 13.77 -18.35
CA GLN A 101 -4.38 12.86 -17.66
C GLN A 101 -3.67 11.64 -17.07
N GLU A 102 -2.64 11.14 -17.74
CA GLU A 102 -1.80 10.05 -17.24
C GLU A 102 -0.93 10.51 -16.06
N ARG A 103 -0.36 11.72 -16.18
CA ARG A 103 0.39 12.36 -15.10
C ARG A 103 -0.46 12.56 -13.86
N GLU A 104 -1.66 13.12 -14.03
CA GLU A 104 -2.61 13.33 -12.94
C GLU A 104 -2.98 12.00 -12.24
N LEU A 105 -3.17 10.92 -13.00
CA LEU A 105 -3.44 9.61 -12.41
C LEU A 105 -2.26 9.15 -11.53
N LEU A 106 -1.03 9.19 -12.04
CA LEU A 106 0.15 8.73 -11.30
C LEU A 106 0.41 9.57 -10.04
N GLU A 107 0.25 10.90 -10.13
CA GLU A 107 0.33 11.78 -8.95
C GLU A 107 -0.71 11.44 -7.89
N ASN A 108 -1.95 11.14 -8.30
CA ASN A 108 -3.00 10.71 -7.38
C ASN A 108 -2.70 9.32 -6.80
N VAL A 109 -2.06 8.43 -7.56
CA VAL A 109 -1.57 7.13 -7.07
C VAL A 109 -0.49 7.32 -6.01
N PHE A 110 0.47 8.23 -6.20
CA PHE A 110 1.50 8.52 -5.20
C PHE A 110 0.89 9.06 -3.89
N LYS A 111 -0.09 9.97 -4.01
CA LYS A 111 -0.84 10.50 -2.86
C LYS A 111 -1.63 9.40 -2.15
N LEU A 112 -2.34 8.55 -2.89
CA LEU A 112 -3.11 7.44 -2.34
C LEU A 112 -2.20 6.43 -1.63
N TRP A 113 -1.08 6.07 -2.27
CA TRP A 113 -0.06 5.21 -1.70
C TRP A 113 0.45 5.80 -0.38
N PHE A 114 0.88 7.06 -0.38
CA PHE A 114 1.46 7.69 0.80
C PHE A 114 0.46 7.76 1.97
N ALA A 115 -0.77 8.20 1.68
CA ALA A 115 -1.83 8.28 2.68
C ALA A 115 -2.26 6.90 3.21
N THR A 116 -2.10 5.83 2.43
CA THR A 116 -2.35 4.45 2.89
C THR A 116 -1.21 3.96 3.76
N GLN A 117 0.02 4.08 3.26
CA GLN A 117 1.22 3.57 3.93
C GLN A 117 1.42 4.20 5.31
N ILE A 118 1.15 5.50 5.47
CA ILE A 118 1.39 6.20 6.74
C ILE A 118 0.55 5.68 7.93
N THR A 119 -0.49 4.90 7.64
CA THR A 119 -1.33 4.22 8.65
C THR A 119 -0.95 2.75 8.88
N LEU A 120 0.04 2.25 8.16
CA LEU A 120 0.59 0.91 8.38
C LEU A 120 1.70 0.97 9.44
N GLY A 121 1.81 -0.11 10.22
CA GLY A 121 2.83 -0.23 11.24
C GLY A 121 2.52 0.54 12.52
N SER A 122 3.57 0.94 13.24
CA SER A 122 3.48 1.60 14.54
C SER A 122 4.02 3.02 14.46
N SER A 123 3.36 3.96 15.14
CA SER A 123 3.75 5.36 15.23
C SER A 123 4.44 5.69 16.56
N TRP A 124 5.32 6.70 16.52
CA TRP A 124 6.06 7.20 17.67
C TRP A 124 6.19 8.73 17.62
N ILE A 125 6.43 9.34 18.78
CA ILE A 125 6.66 10.77 18.92
C ILE A 125 8.13 11.08 18.61
N SER A 126 8.37 11.91 17.61
CA SER A 126 9.72 12.36 17.23
C SER A 126 10.12 13.71 17.84
N SER A 127 9.19 14.54 18.33
CA SER A 127 9.48 15.83 18.98
C SER A 127 10.24 15.70 20.30
N GLU A 128 10.93 16.75 20.74
CA GLU A 128 11.58 16.76 22.07
C GLU A 128 10.57 16.59 23.21
N ASP A 129 9.43 17.28 23.13
CA ASP A 129 8.30 17.05 24.02
C ASP A 129 7.66 15.68 23.71
N LYS A 130 7.84 14.73 24.63
CA LYS A 130 7.27 13.38 24.57
C LYS A 130 5.94 13.25 25.30
N LEU A 131 5.31 14.37 25.67
CA LEU A 131 4.02 14.39 26.39
C LEU A 131 4.06 13.66 27.74
N GLY A 132 5.25 13.57 28.35
CA GLY A 132 5.51 12.79 29.56
C GLY A 132 5.50 11.27 29.34
N ILE A 133 5.54 10.79 28.10
CA ILE A 133 5.61 9.36 27.76
C ILE A 133 7.07 8.94 27.69
N MET A 134 7.44 7.95 28.49
CA MET A 134 8.78 7.37 28.44
C MET A 134 8.93 6.43 27.24
N PRO A 135 10.11 6.37 26.59
CA PRO A 135 10.38 5.33 25.61
C PRO A 135 10.28 3.93 26.21
N GLU A 136 9.69 2.98 25.48
CA GLU A 136 9.68 1.57 25.89
C GLU A 136 11.01 0.91 25.53
N THR A 137 11.69 0.30 26.50
CA THR A 137 13.05 -0.25 26.33
C THR A 137 13.05 -1.76 26.08
N ASP A 138 11.93 -2.45 26.25
CA ASP A 138 11.79 -3.88 25.92
C ASP A 138 12.17 -4.12 24.45
N PRO A 139 13.20 -4.92 24.15
CA PRO A 139 13.58 -5.26 22.77
C PRO A 139 12.48 -5.95 21.97
N ALA A 140 11.53 -6.60 22.64
CA ALA A 140 10.38 -7.25 22.02
C ALA A 140 9.24 -6.25 21.66
N TYR A 141 9.31 -5.01 22.15
CA TYR A 141 8.35 -3.98 21.78
C TYR A 141 8.53 -3.61 20.30
N PRO A 142 7.45 -3.33 19.52
CA PRO A 142 7.57 -3.08 18.07
C PRO A 142 8.51 -1.93 17.68
N GLN A 143 8.77 -0.99 18.59
CA GLN A 143 9.63 0.17 18.38
C GLN A 143 10.44 0.46 19.65
N PRO A 144 11.46 -0.35 19.96
CA PRO A 144 12.22 -0.17 21.19
C PRO A 144 12.92 1.18 21.18
N ASN A 145 13.03 1.78 22.35
CA ASN A 145 13.61 3.10 22.62
C ASN A 145 12.89 4.27 21.93
N LYS A 146 11.62 4.08 21.51
CA LYS A 146 10.78 5.17 20.98
C LYS A 146 9.58 5.42 21.87
N ALA A 147 9.25 6.70 22.08
CA ALA A 147 8.04 7.10 22.80
C ALA A 147 6.81 6.84 21.92
N PRO A 148 5.88 5.95 22.32
CA PRO A 148 4.71 5.64 21.50
C PRO A 148 3.75 6.83 21.35
N THR A 149 3.12 6.93 20.19
CA THR A 149 2.03 7.89 19.99
C THR A 149 0.82 7.51 20.86
N PRO A 150 0.16 8.48 21.52
CA PRO A 150 -1.04 8.26 22.32
C PRO A 150 -2.11 7.46 21.58
N LYS A 151 -2.69 6.44 22.23
CA LYS A 151 -3.66 5.54 21.59
C LYS A 151 -4.85 6.27 20.99
N MET A 152 -5.38 7.27 21.69
CA MET A 152 -6.54 8.03 21.21
C MET A 152 -6.21 8.90 20.00
N VAL A 153 -4.99 9.46 19.93
CA VAL A 153 -4.52 10.18 18.73
C VAL A 153 -4.48 9.25 17.53
N VAL A 154 -3.90 8.05 17.68
CA VAL A 154 -3.84 7.04 16.60
C VAL A 154 -5.24 6.63 16.17
N ALA A 155 -6.12 6.27 17.11
CA ALA A 155 -7.48 5.84 16.81
C ALA A 155 -8.31 6.93 16.10
N GLN A 156 -8.18 8.19 16.51
CA GLN A 156 -8.85 9.30 15.84
C GLN A 156 -8.27 9.52 14.44
N PHE A 157 -6.95 9.48 14.28
CA PHE A 157 -6.30 9.64 12.99
C PHE A 157 -6.67 8.53 12.00
N ASP A 158 -6.64 7.27 12.44
CA ASP A 158 -7.02 6.08 11.67
C ASP A 158 -8.49 6.10 11.26
N ARG A 159 -9.35 6.81 12.01
CA ARG A 159 -10.75 7.05 11.63
C ARG A 159 -10.90 8.18 10.62
N LEU A 160 -10.14 9.26 10.79
CA LEU A 160 -10.24 10.45 9.93
C LEU A 160 -9.66 10.22 8.53
N ASN A 161 -8.52 9.53 8.42
CA ASN A 161 -7.81 9.34 7.15
C ASN A 161 -8.69 8.63 6.08
N PRO A 162 -9.34 7.47 6.38
CA PRO A 162 -10.21 6.81 5.40
C PRO A 162 -11.38 7.68 4.94
N ILE A 163 -12.02 8.39 5.86
CA ILE A 163 -13.24 9.16 5.60
C ILE A 163 -12.95 10.39 4.74
N TYR A 164 -11.90 11.14 5.10
CA TYR A 164 -11.69 12.48 4.54
C TYR A 164 -10.58 12.56 3.50
N VAL A 165 -9.64 11.60 3.47
CA VAL A 165 -8.48 11.62 2.57
C VAL A 165 -8.54 10.46 1.59
N LEU A 166 -8.50 9.20 2.07
CA LEU A 166 -8.45 8.02 1.19
C LEU A 166 -9.68 7.92 0.30
N ARG A 167 -10.89 8.21 0.81
CA ARG A 167 -12.12 8.20 -0.01
C ARG A 167 -12.01 9.11 -1.24
N GLN A 168 -11.43 10.29 -1.08
CA GLN A 168 -11.30 11.27 -2.16
C GLN A 168 -10.22 10.83 -3.16
N LEU A 169 -9.06 10.38 -2.67
CA LEU A 169 -7.96 9.91 -3.52
C LEU A 169 -8.35 8.64 -4.29
N ARG A 170 -9.02 7.69 -3.63
CA ARG A 170 -9.58 6.49 -4.27
C ARG A 170 -10.49 6.86 -5.44
N ALA A 171 -11.42 7.80 -5.24
CA ALA A 171 -12.34 8.21 -6.30
C ALA A 171 -11.60 8.81 -7.51
N LYS A 172 -10.56 9.62 -7.28
CA LYS A 172 -9.72 10.18 -8.35
C LYS A 172 -8.94 9.10 -9.10
N VAL A 173 -8.28 8.19 -8.37
CA VAL A 173 -7.50 7.10 -8.97
C VAL A 173 -8.40 6.17 -9.78
N LEU A 174 -9.55 5.76 -9.24
CA LEU A 174 -10.50 4.90 -9.95
C LEU A 174 -11.02 5.57 -11.22
N LYS A 175 -11.45 6.83 -11.13
CA LYS A 175 -11.93 7.58 -12.30
C LYS A 175 -10.86 7.72 -13.38
N GLY A 176 -9.62 8.01 -12.99
CA GLY A 176 -8.50 8.13 -13.93
C GLY A 176 -8.14 6.80 -14.58
N LEU A 177 -8.02 5.74 -13.78
CA LEU A 177 -7.70 4.40 -14.27
C LEU A 177 -8.80 3.86 -15.20
N GLU A 178 -10.06 3.99 -14.82
CA GLU A 178 -11.21 3.58 -15.63
C GLU A 178 -11.18 4.26 -17.00
N LYS A 179 -11.00 5.59 -17.01
CA LYS A 179 -10.92 6.38 -18.24
C LYS A 179 -9.80 5.90 -19.17
N LEU A 180 -8.62 5.60 -18.64
CA LEU A 180 -7.49 5.12 -19.45
C LEU A 180 -7.70 3.68 -19.93
N THR A 181 -8.31 2.82 -19.11
CA THR A 181 -8.62 1.43 -19.52
C THR A 181 -9.71 1.33 -20.59
N GLN A 182 -10.62 2.31 -20.63
CA GLN A 182 -11.68 2.40 -21.65
C GLN A 182 -11.22 3.11 -22.94
N SER A 183 -10.00 3.63 -22.99
CA SER A 183 -9.46 4.27 -24.18
C SER A 183 -9.42 3.26 -25.35
N PRO A 184 -9.95 3.61 -26.55
CA PRO A 184 -9.87 2.74 -27.72
C PRO A 184 -8.42 2.54 -28.18
N ARG A 185 -7.53 3.47 -27.82
CA ARG A 185 -6.10 3.40 -28.11
C ARG A 185 -5.36 2.91 -26.87
N ARG A 186 -4.44 1.96 -27.07
CA ARG A 186 -3.55 1.40 -26.03
C ARG A 186 -2.32 2.26 -25.76
N GLU A 187 -2.36 3.55 -26.12
CA GLU A 187 -1.31 4.52 -25.81
C GLU A 187 -0.97 4.57 -24.30
N PRO A 188 -1.94 4.59 -23.35
CA PRO A 188 -1.63 4.69 -21.91
C PRO A 188 -1.25 3.34 -21.27
N PHE A 189 -0.86 2.32 -22.06
CA PHE A 189 -0.65 0.96 -21.57
C PHE A 189 0.33 0.91 -20.39
N PHE A 190 1.46 1.61 -20.50
CA PHE A 190 2.46 1.63 -19.43
C PHE A 190 1.91 2.27 -18.14
N THR A 191 1.15 3.35 -18.26
CA THR A 191 0.52 4.02 -17.11
C THR A 191 -0.51 3.14 -16.42
N VAL A 192 -1.35 2.43 -17.20
CA VAL A 192 -2.34 1.48 -16.67
C VAL A 192 -1.64 0.30 -15.99
N TYR A 193 -0.60 -0.26 -16.63
CA TYR A 193 0.23 -1.31 -16.06
C TYR A 193 0.87 -0.88 -14.74
N MET A 194 1.57 0.26 -14.71
CA MET A 194 2.21 0.79 -13.50
C MET A 194 1.22 1.03 -12.37
N THR A 195 0.07 1.65 -12.69
CA THR A 195 -0.98 1.92 -11.70
C THR A 195 -1.49 0.61 -11.08
N THR A 196 -1.78 -0.39 -11.93
CA THR A 196 -2.25 -1.71 -11.46
C THR A 196 -1.20 -2.40 -10.60
N TYR A 197 0.07 -2.42 -11.05
CA TYR A 197 1.19 -3.00 -10.33
C TYR A 197 1.35 -2.40 -8.93
N ILE A 198 1.38 -1.06 -8.83
CA ILE A 198 1.55 -0.33 -7.57
C ILE A 198 0.40 -0.65 -6.62
N LEU A 199 -0.84 -0.58 -7.10
CA LEU A 199 -2.02 -0.83 -6.28
C LEU A 199 -2.08 -2.29 -5.77
N LEU A 200 -1.71 -3.27 -6.60
CA LEU A 200 -1.60 -4.66 -6.18
C LEU A 200 -0.49 -4.86 -5.13
N HIS A 201 0.64 -4.15 -5.29
CA HIS A 201 1.68 -4.17 -4.26
C HIS A 201 1.21 -3.53 -2.94
N VAL A 202 0.40 -2.47 -2.98
CA VAL A 202 -0.20 -1.88 -1.77
C VAL A 202 -1.09 -2.89 -1.03
N VAL A 203 -1.79 -3.77 -1.76
CA VAL A 203 -2.55 -4.87 -1.15
C VAL A 203 -1.63 -5.82 -0.39
N THR A 204 -0.50 -6.23 -0.99
CA THR A 204 0.51 -7.04 -0.30
C THR A 204 1.02 -6.35 0.97
N LEU A 205 1.43 -5.08 0.89
CA LEU A 205 1.96 -4.34 2.04
C LEU A 205 0.94 -4.25 3.18
N THR A 206 -0.33 -4.08 2.84
CA THR A 206 -1.42 -4.05 3.83
C THR A 206 -1.66 -5.43 4.46
N CYS A 207 -1.63 -6.51 3.66
CA CYS A 207 -1.72 -7.87 4.17
C CYS A 207 -0.56 -8.20 5.12
N GLN A 208 0.68 -7.84 4.75
CA GLN A 208 1.87 -8.01 5.58
C GLN A 208 1.74 -7.31 6.93
N ASP A 209 1.25 -6.06 6.93
CA ASP A 209 1.08 -5.28 8.15
C ASP A 209 0.05 -5.92 9.09
N ARG A 210 -1.13 -6.25 8.57
CA ARG A 210 -2.23 -6.83 9.34
C ARG A 210 -1.92 -8.24 9.84
N HIS A 211 -1.25 -9.05 9.03
CA HIS A 211 -0.76 -10.36 9.44
C HIS A 211 0.29 -10.24 10.54
N GLY A 212 1.25 -9.32 10.37
CA GLY A 212 2.27 -9.04 11.37
C GLY A 212 1.67 -8.54 12.68
N TYR A 213 0.65 -7.68 12.63
CA TYR A 213 -0.04 -7.19 13.80
C TYR A 213 -0.76 -8.32 14.54
N ALA A 214 -1.52 -9.16 13.82
CA ALA A 214 -2.21 -10.32 14.37
C ALA A 214 -1.25 -11.24 15.13
N LYS A 215 -0.12 -11.61 14.50
CA LYS A 215 0.94 -12.43 15.12
C LYS A 215 1.50 -11.82 16.40
N ARG A 216 1.81 -10.52 16.40
CA ARG A 216 2.38 -9.84 17.59
C ARG A 216 1.41 -9.75 18.78
N HIS A 217 0.11 -9.83 18.52
CA HIS A 217 -0.93 -9.78 19.55
C HIS A 217 -1.54 -11.15 19.85
N ASN A 218 -0.87 -12.24 19.44
CA ASN A 218 -1.31 -13.61 19.65
C ASN A 218 -2.77 -13.84 19.20
N ASN A 219 -3.16 -13.19 18.10
CA ASN A 219 -4.49 -13.38 17.51
C ASN A 219 -4.54 -14.77 16.86
N ARG A 220 -5.68 -15.46 17.05
CA ARG A 220 -5.92 -16.78 16.46
C ARG A 220 -6.14 -16.71 14.95
N LEU A 221 -6.64 -15.58 14.46
CA LEU A 221 -6.92 -15.37 13.05
C LEU A 221 -5.66 -14.91 12.29
N ARG A 222 -5.62 -15.16 10.98
CA ARG A 222 -4.50 -14.73 10.11
C ARG A 222 -4.28 -13.21 10.14
N TYR A 223 -5.35 -12.42 10.29
CA TYR A 223 -5.33 -10.95 10.28
C TYR A 223 -6.09 -10.36 11.49
N ASP A 224 -5.75 -9.13 11.90
CA ASP A 224 -6.40 -8.42 13.00
C ASP A 224 -7.76 -7.80 12.63
N MET A 225 -8.00 -7.60 11.33
CA MET A 225 -9.28 -7.14 10.80
C MET A 225 -9.66 -7.98 9.56
N PRO A 226 -10.09 -9.25 9.73
CA PRO A 226 -10.36 -10.15 8.60
C PRO A 226 -11.36 -9.59 7.58
N PRO A 227 -12.52 -9.02 7.96
CA PRO A 227 -13.47 -8.49 6.97
C PRO A 227 -12.90 -7.34 6.13
N PHE A 228 -12.00 -6.54 6.70
CA PHE A 228 -11.32 -5.48 5.95
C PHE A 228 -10.35 -6.06 4.92
N ILE A 229 -9.55 -7.07 5.32
CA ILE A 229 -8.59 -7.73 4.42
C ILE A 229 -9.31 -8.50 3.31
N GLU A 230 -10.40 -9.21 3.61
CA GLU A 230 -11.21 -9.89 2.60
C GLU A 230 -11.72 -8.91 1.54
N ASN A 231 -12.26 -7.75 1.96
CA ASN A 231 -12.70 -6.71 1.03
C ASN A 231 -11.55 -6.12 0.21
N LEU A 232 -10.37 -5.95 0.81
CA LEU A 232 -9.18 -5.46 0.11
C LEU A 232 -8.72 -6.46 -0.96
N GLN A 233 -8.66 -7.74 -0.62
CA GLN A 233 -8.26 -8.83 -1.53
C GLN A 233 -9.27 -9.02 -2.65
N HIS A 234 -10.57 -8.93 -2.34
CA HIS A 234 -11.62 -8.90 -3.37
C HIS A 234 -11.44 -7.71 -4.33
N GLY A 235 -11.10 -6.53 -3.81
CA GLY A 235 -10.75 -5.38 -4.64
C GLY A 235 -9.57 -5.63 -5.58
N ALA A 236 -8.54 -6.35 -5.11
CA ALA A 236 -7.41 -6.77 -5.95
C ALA A 236 -7.84 -7.72 -7.08
N VAL A 237 -8.73 -8.67 -6.80
CA VAL A 237 -9.30 -9.56 -7.82
C VAL A 237 -10.07 -8.76 -8.88
N LEU A 238 -10.90 -7.79 -8.48
CA LEU A 238 -11.62 -6.93 -9.43
C LEU A 238 -10.65 -6.13 -10.31
N MET A 239 -9.59 -5.55 -9.72
CA MET A 239 -8.56 -4.87 -10.50
C MET A 239 -7.88 -5.81 -11.50
N LEU A 240 -7.61 -7.06 -11.11
CA LEU A 240 -7.04 -8.06 -12.00
C LEU A 240 -8.00 -8.45 -13.12
N CYS A 241 -9.32 -8.51 -12.89
CA CYS A 241 -10.31 -8.68 -13.96
C CYS A 241 -10.21 -7.56 -15.00
N HIS A 242 -10.17 -6.31 -14.55
CA HIS A 242 -10.04 -5.15 -15.45
C HIS A 242 -8.70 -5.17 -16.20
N TRP A 243 -7.62 -5.54 -15.51
CA TRP A 243 -6.31 -5.71 -16.13
C TRP A 243 -6.30 -6.82 -17.18
N ASP A 244 -6.86 -7.99 -16.88
CA ASP A 244 -6.90 -9.14 -17.79
C ASP A 244 -7.70 -8.83 -19.07
N TYR A 245 -8.83 -8.14 -18.90
CA TYR A 245 -9.60 -7.61 -20.01
C TYR A 245 -8.81 -6.57 -20.82
N TYR A 246 -8.16 -5.61 -20.15
CA TYR A 246 -7.42 -4.53 -20.79
C TYR A 246 -6.20 -5.03 -21.58
N LYS A 247 -5.41 -5.95 -21.01
CA LYS A 247 -4.24 -6.53 -21.72
C LYS A 247 -4.67 -7.36 -22.93
N GLY A 248 -5.86 -7.98 -22.87
CA GLY A 248 -6.54 -8.56 -24.02
C GLY A 248 -6.37 -10.06 -24.17
N ARG A 249 -6.86 -10.85 -23.21
CA ARG A 249 -7.18 -12.24 -23.51
C ARG A 249 -8.50 -12.33 -24.29
N SER A 250 -8.40 -12.95 -25.47
CA SER A 250 -9.49 -13.40 -26.35
C SER A 250 -10.52 -12.34 -26.80
N ASN A 251 -10.12 -11.60 -27.84
CA ASN A 251 -10.83 -11.46 -29.11
C ASN A 251 -12.35 -11.30 -29.10
N ALA A 252 -12.79 -10.08 -29.41
CA ALA A 252 -14.09 -9.78 -30.02
C ALA A 252 -14.33 -10.49 -31.40
N LYS A 253 -13.53 -11.50 -31.76
CA LYS A 253 -13.56 -12.21 -33.06
C LYS A 253 -13.40 -13.74 -32.97
N GLY A 254 -13.45 -14.35 -31.79
CA GLY A 254 -13.58 -15.82 -31.67
C GLY A 254 -12.34 -16.65 -32.06
N GLU A 255 -11.16 -16.04 -32.19
CA GLU A 255 -9.91 -16.79 -32.28
C GLU A 255 -9.42 -17.15 -30.87
N ASP A 256 -9.26 -18.42 -30.57
CA ASP A 256 -8.94 -18.98 -29.24
C ASP A 256 -7.50 -18.71 -28.76
N LYS A 257 -6.72 -17.88 -29.48
CA LYS A 257 -5.32 -17.59 -29.14
C LYS A 257 -5.22 -16.29 -28.34
N ALA A 258 -4.95 -16.43 -27.04
CA ALA A 258 -4.52 -15.29 -26.22
C ALA A 258 -3.17 -14.78 -26.73
N LEU A 259 -3.05 -13.46 -26.95
CA LEU A 259 -1.79 -12.82 -27.30
C LEU A 259 -0.76 -12.99 -26.17
N THR A 260 0.51 -13.17 -26.53
CA THR A 260 1.61 -13.12 -25.55
C THR A 260 1.80 -11.68 -25.06
N LEU A 261 2.44 -11.52 -23.89
CA LEU A 261 2.73 -10.19 -23.39
C LEU A 261 3.68 -9.45 -24.34
N GLU A 262 4.64 -10.15 -24.94
CA GLU A 262 5.51 -9.61 -25.98
C GLU A 262 4.72 -9.07 -27.19
N GLU A 263 3.76 -9.84 -27.72
CA GLU A 263 2.90 -9.42 -28.84
C GLU A 263 2.05 -8.19 -28.46
N ILE A 264 1.56 -8.11 -27.22
CA ILE A 264 0.83 -6.94 -26.71
C ILE A 264 1.73 -5.71 -26.64
N LEU A 265 2.97 -5.88 -26.17
CA LEU A 265 3.94 -4.78 -26.03
C LEU A 265 4.49 -4.31 -27.37
N GLU A 266 4.63 -5.18 -28.36
CA GLU A 266 5.06 -4.82 -29.73
C GLU A 266 4.07 -3.90 -30.43
N ASN A 267 2.78 -4.12 -30.18
CA ASN A 267 1.71 -3.31 -30.76
C ASN A 267 1.33 -2.11 -29.87
N GLY A 268 1.99 -1.93 -28.72
CA GLY A 268 1.69 -0.90 -27.73
C GLY A 268 2.67 0.27 -27.75
N SER A 269 2.26 1.41 -27.19
CA SER A 269 3.12 2.59 -26.99
C SER A 269 3.96 2.43 -25.72
N VAL A 270 4.93 1.52 -25.73
CA VAL A 270 5.88 1.31 -24.62
C VAL A 270 7.31 1.55 -25.08
N SER A 271 8.10 2.25 -24.28
CA SER A 271 9.52 2.45 -24.60
C SER A 271 10.33 1.15 -24.44
N PRO A 272 11.53 1.02 -25.03
CA PRO A 272 12.38 -0.16 -24.84
C PRO A 272 12.74 -0.45 -23.38
N SER A 273 12.96 0.59 -22.56
CA SER A 273 13.25 0.42 -21.12
C SER A 273 12.03 -0.08 -20.35
N GLN A 274 10.85 0.48 -20.64
CA GLN A 274 9.57 0.06 -20.06
C GLN A 274 9.24 -1.38 -20.42
N ARG A 275 9.42 -1.75 -21.70
CA ARG A 275 9.26 -3.13 -22.18
C ARG A 275 10.18 -4.09 -21.45
N THR A 276 11.45 -3.72 -21.29
CA THR A 276 12.44 -4.54 -20.56
C THR A 276 12.01 -4.76 -19.10
N LEU A 277 11.55 -3.71 -18.42
CA LEU A 277 11.07 -3.80 -17.03
C LEU A 277 9.88 -4.75 -16.89
N ILE A 278 8.93 -4.70 -17.81
CA ILE A 278 7.74 -5.56 -17.80
C ILE A 278 8.14 -7.02 -18.00
N LEU A 279 8.98 -7.31 -18.99
CA LEU A 279 9.41 -8.68 -19.32
C LEU A 279 10.35 -9.26 -18.27
N ASP A 280 11.21 -8.45 -17.65
CA ASP A 280 11.99 -8.86 -16.48
C ASP A 280 11.09 -9.30 -15.32
N SER A 281 9.99 -8.59 -15.11
CA SER A 281 9.02 -8.90 -14.07
C SER A 281 8.29 -10.20 -14.31
N GLU A 282 7.79 -10.41 -15.53
CA GLU A 282 7.17 -11.67 -15.94
C GLU A 282 8.13 -12.85 -15.72
N ARG A 283 9.37 -12.72 -16.20
CA ARG A 283 10.41 -13.75 -16.01
C ARG A 283 10.68 -14.00 -14.53
N ARG A 284 10.76 -12.95 -13.72
CA ARG A 284 11.00 -13.06 -12.28
C ARG A 284 9.89 -13.81 -11.58
N VAL A 285 8.63 -13.40 -11.77
CA VAL A 285 7.50 -14.04 -11.08
C VAL A 285 7.27 -15.46 -11.56
N THR A 286 7.48 -15.73 -12.86
CA THR A 286 7.39 -17.09 -13.42
C THR A 286 8.43 -18.00 -12.79
N ARG A 287 9.68 -17.55 -12.69
CA ARG A 287 10.74 -18.28 -12.00
C ARG A 287 10.40 -18.51 -10.52
N LEU A 288 9.93 -17.48 -9.81
CA LEU A 288 9.56 -17.61 -8.39
C LEU A 288 8.41 -18.62 -8.18
N LYS A 289 7.40 -18.64 -9.06
CA LYS A 289 6.33 -19.65 -9.05
C LYS A 289 6.89 -21.06 -9.30
N ALA A 290 7.74 -21.22 -10.31
CA ALA A 290 8.36 -22.52 -10.65
C ALA A 290 9.26 -23.07 -9.52
N GLU A 291 9.92 -22.17 -8.78
CA GLU A 291 10.73 -22.50 -7.60
C GLU A 291 9.89 -22.74 -6.32
N GLY A 292 8.56 -22.64 -6.39
CA GLY A 292 7.66 -22.78 -5.23
C GLY A 292 7.78 -21.65 -4.21
N LYS A 293 8.41 -20.52 -4.57
CA LYS A 293 8.62 -19.36 -3.69
C LYS A 293 7.42 -18.41 -3.62
N ILE A 294 6.41 -18.63 -4.47
CA ILE A 294 5.11 -17.98 -4.38
C ILE A 294 4.11 -19.11 -4.21
N GLY A 295 3.61 -19.28 -2.99
CA GLY A 295 2.68 -20.34 -2.66
C GLY A 295 1.25 -20.04 -3.08
N THR A 296 0.39 -21.06 -2.95
CA THR A 296 -1.06 -20.88 -2.97
C THR A 296 -1.47 -20.06 -1.74
N GLU A 297 -2.29 -19.03 -1.91
CA GLU A 297 -2.77 -18.17 -0.81
C GLU A 297 -1.67 -17.42 -0.06
N ASP A 298 -0.57 -17.11 -0.73
CA ASP A 298 0.60 -16.42 -0.18
C ASP A 298 0.42 -14.89 -0.22
N TYR A 299 -0.69 -14.41 0.33
CA TYR A 299 -1.15 -13.02 0.18
C TYR A 299 -0.19 -11.95 0.73
N GLU A 300 0.70 -12.33 1.65
CA GLU A 300 1.75 -11.46 2.20
C GLU A 300 3.05 -11.49 1.40
N ASN A 301 3.19 -12.36 0.40
CA ASN A 301 4.38 -12.40 -0.44
C ASN A 301 4.44 -11.17 -1.36
N PRO A 302 5.59 -10.46 -1.42
CA PRO A 302 5.80 -9.28 -2.28
C PRO A 302 5.31 -9.47 -3.72
N TYR A 303 5.38 -10.68 -4.23
CA TYR A 303 5.06 -11.01 -5.62
C TYR A 303 3.73 -11.68 -5.84
N PHE A 304 2.98 -12.09 -4.81
CA PHE A 304 1.77 -12.89 -5.00
C PHE A 304 0.74 -12.19 -5.89
N TRP A 305 0.28 -10.99 -5.50
CA TRP A 305 -0.72 -10.23 -6.26
C TRP A 305 -0.19 -9.74 -7.61
N ILE A 306 1.05 -9.27 -7.65
CA ILE A 306 1.72 -8.81 -8.89
C ILE A 306 1.83 -9.96 -9.91
N SER A 307 2.17 -11.17 -9.46
CA SER A 307 2.34 -12.33 -10.34
C SER A 307 1.08 -12.72 -11.10
N GLN A 308 -0.09 -12.32 -10.59
CA GLN A 308 -1.38 -12.56 -11.23
C GLN A 308 -1.54 -11.75 -12.52
N MET A 309 -0.89 -10.58 -12.63
CA MET A 309 -0.93 -9.76 -13.85
C MET A 309 -0.37 -10.50 -15.08
N PHE A 310 0.59 -11.39 -14.85
CA PHE A 310 1.37 -12.10 -15.88
C PHE A 310 0.90 -13.53 -16.12
N ASP A 311 -0.08 -14.00 -15.35
CA ASP A 311 -0.61 -15.33 -15.56
C ASP A 311 -1.26 -15.39 -16.96
N LYS A 312 -1.18 -16.56 -17.63
CA LYS A 312 -1.69 -16.84 -18.99
C LYS A 312 -3.02 -17.59 -18.99
N SER A 313 -3.41 -18.19 -17.87
CA SER A 313 -4.73 -18.82 -17.66
C SER A 313 -5.48 -18.28 -16.44
N TRP A 314 -5.00 -17.17 -15.84
CA TRP A 314 -5.69 -16.35 -14.84
C TRP A 314 -7.22 -16.39 -14.93
N SER A 315 -7.86 -16.71 -13.82
CA SER A 315 -9.30 -16.54 -13.64
C SER A 315 -9.58 -16.06 -12.21
N PRO A 316 -10.68 -15.31 -11.99
CA PRO A 316 -10.99 -14.73 -10.68
C PRO A 316 -11.06 -15.78 -9.55
N GLY A 317 -11.63 -16.96 -9.84
CA GLY A 317 -11.84 -18.03 -8.86
C GLY A 317 -10.57 -18.78 -8.43
N GLN A 318 -9.44 -18.57 -9.12
CA GLN A 318 -8.16 -19.21 -8.79
C GLN A 318 -7.31 -18.42 -7.79
N VAL A 319 -7.53 -17.11 -7.66
CA VAL A 319 -6.66 -16.22 -6.88
C VAL A 319 -7.08 -16.14 -5.42
N TRP A 320 -8.38 -16.05 -5.19
CA TRP A 320 -8.95 -15.88 -3.86
C TRP A 320 -10.39 -16.40 -3.84
N GLN A 321 -10.70 -17.19 -2.81
CA GLN A 321 -12.06 -17.45 -2.38
C GLN A 321 -12.17 -16.90 -0.96
N ALA A 322 -13.28 -16.25 -0.63
CA ALA A 322 -13.54 -15.78 0.73
C ALA A 322 -13.41 -16.96 1.69
N LYS A 323 -12.31 -17.00 2.42
CA LYS A 323 -12.10 -17.92 3.52
C LYS A 323 -12.32 -17.11 4.77
N HIS A 324 -13.27 -17.52 5.59
CA HIS A 324 -13.36 -17.03 6.96
C HIS A 324 -12.02 -17.38 7.65
N TYR A 325 -11.09 -16.42 7.69
CA TYR A 325 -9.73 -16.58 8.23
C TYR A 325 -9.70 -16.78 9.74
#